data_AF-A0A7W0M2E1-F1
#
_entry.id   AF-A0A7W0M2E1-F1
#
_cell.length_a   1.000
_cell.length_b   1.000
_cell.length_c   1.000
_cell.angle_alpha   90.00
_cell.angle_beta   90.00
_cell.angle_gamma   90.00
#
_symmetry.space_group_name_H-M   'P 1'
#
loop_
_entity.id
_entity.type
_entity.pdbx_description
1 polymer ?
#
loop_
_entity_poly.entity_id
_entity_poly.type
_entity_poly.pdbx_seq_one_letter_code
_entity_poly.pdbx_strand_id
1 'polypeptide(L)'
;MIAIVTVVLAFPFGYFLRSRLAANTAYAIAYLWAFVFQSLYLLLDSLGGGKDPAFEAGESPWSYGVVALAIFLAGFAVVGLGHWVRVRRTVAAIA
;
A
#
# COMPACT_ATOMS: atom_id res chain seq x y z
N MET A 1 1.41 1.35 -9.27
CA MET A 1 2.07 0.22 -8.58
C MET A 1 1.65 0.09 -7.11
N ILE A 2 1.79 1.15 -6.29
CA ILE A 2 1.44 1.11 -4.85
C ILE A 2 0.00 0.65 -4.57
N ALA A 3 -0.96 1.07 -5.40
CA ALA A 3 -2.36 0.67 -5.29
C ALA A 3 -2.55 -0.82 -5.55
N ILE A 4 -1.89 -1.36 -6.59
CA ILE A 4 -1.94 -2.78 -6.94
C ILE A 4 -1.39 -3.62 -5.78
N VAL A 5 -0.21 -3.26 -5.29
CA VAL A 5 0.42 -3.95 -4.15
C VAL A 5 -0.48 -3.89 -2.92
N THR A 6 -1.13 -2.76 -2.67
CA THR A 6 -2.06 -2.61 -1.55
C THR A 6 -3.28 -3.53 -1.70
N VAL A 7 -3.96 -3.50 -2.85
CA VAL A 7 -5.15 -4.33 -3.09
C VAL A 7 -4.83 -5.82 -3.01
N VAL A 8 -3.68 -6.23 -3.56
CA VAL A 8 -3.30 -7.65 -3.63
C VAL A 8 -2.80 -8.16 -2.28
N LEU A 9 -2.03 -7.39 -1.51
CA LEU A 9 -1.32 -7.91 -0.33
C LEU A 9 -1.97 -7.53 1.01
N ALA A 10 -2.66 -6.39 1.11
CA ALA A 10 -3.17 -5.92 2.40
C ALA A 10 -4.12 -6.93 3.04
N PHE A 11 -5.10 -7.43 2.27
CA PHE A 11 -6.06 -8.39 2.81
C PHE A 11 -5.42 -9.74 3.14
N PRO A 12 -4.62 -10.39 2.26
CA PRO A 12 -3.92 -11.62 2.60
C PRO A 12 -3.02 -11.51 3.83
N PHE A 13 -2.27 -10.41 3.98
CA PHE A 13 -1.44 -10.21 5.17
C PHE A 13 -2.28 -10.15 6.44
N GLY A 14 -3.41 -9.42 6.43
CA GLY A 14 -4.35 -9.41 7.54
C GLY A 14 -4.96 -10.77 7.85
N TYR A 15 -5.29 -11.55 6.82
CA TYR A 15 -5.99 -12.82 6.95
C TYR A 15 -5.06 -13.97 7.39
N PHE A 16 -3.88 -14.12 6.77
CA PHE A 16 -3.00 -15.27 6.98
C PHE A 16 -2.03 -15.09 8.15
N LEU A 17 -1.55 -13.87 8.41
CA LEU A 17 -0.58 -13.63 9.48
C LEU A 17 -1.29 -13.54 10.84
N ARG A 18 -0.74 -14.25 11.83
CA ARG A 18 -1.37 -14.40 13.15
C ARG A 18 -1.11 -13.19 14.05
N SER A 19 0.03 -12.52 13.88
CA SER A 19 0.39 -11.31 14.62
C SER A 19 -0.02 -10.07 13.83
N ARG A 20 -0.79 -9.18 14.47
CA ARG A 20 -1.17 -7.87 13.89
C ARG A 20 0.06 -7.03 13.56
N LEU A 21 1.07 -7.07 14.42
CA LEU A 21 2.34 -6.38 14.18
C LEU A 21 3.03 -6.94 12.94
N ALA A 22 3.11 -8.27 12.82
CA ALA A 22 3.71 -8.90 11.64
C ALA A 22 2.94 -8.53 10.35
N ALA A 23 1.61 -8.54 10.39
CA ALA A 23 0.77 -8.18 9.24
C ALA A 23 0.96 -6.72 8.80
N ASN A 24 0.91 -5.79 9.74
CA ASN A 24 1.10 -4.37 9.48
C ASN A 24 2.52 -4.06 9.01
N THR A 25 3.54 -4.66 9.63
CA THR A 25 4.93 -4.47 9.23
C THR A 25 5.21 -5.06 7.84
N ALA A 26 4.71 -6.26 7.54
CA ALA A 26 4.86 -6.87 6.22
C ALA A 26 4.17 -6.03 5.13
N TYR A 27 2.95 -5.55 5.41
CA TYR A 27 2.25 -4.61 4.53
C TYR A 27 3.07 -3.33 4.31
N ALA A 28 3.58 -2.71 5.39
CA ALA A 28 4.35 -1.48 5.28
C ALA A 28 5.63 -1.66 4.46
N ILE A 29 6.36 -2.76 4.66
CA ILE A 29 7.57 -3.07 3.87
C ILE A 29 7.22 -3.22 2.39
N ALA A 30 6.18 -4.01 2.07
CA ALA A 30 5.77 -4.22 0.68
C ALA A 30 5.29 -2.91 0.02
N TYR A 31 4.54 -2.10 0.76
CA TYR A 31 4.08 -0.79 0.31
C TYR A 31 5.25 0.16 0.05
N LEU A 32 6.20 0.27 0.99
CA LEU A 32 7.36 1.15 0.87
C LEU A 32 8.27 0.73 -0.28
N TRP A 33 8.50 -0.58 -0.46
CA TRP A 33 9.19 -1.09 -1.64
C TRP A 33 8.51 -0.62 -2.93
N ALA A 34 7.18 -0.80 -3.02
CA ALA A 34 6.42 -0.38 -4.19
C ALA A 34 6.46 1.15 -4.40
N PHE A 35 6.42 1.92 -3.31
CA PHE A 35 6.47 3.37 -3.34
C PHE A 35 7.80 3.88 -3.86
N VAL A 36 8.92 3.30 -3.39
CA VAL A 36 10.27 3.67 -3.85
C VAL A 36 10.41 3.43 -5.34
N PHE A 37 10.12 2.21 -5.82
CA PHE A 37 10.26 1.90 -7.23
C PHE A 37 9.29 2.70 -8.11
N GLN A 38 8.05 2.90 -7.68
CA GLN A 38 7.11 3.75 -8.41
C GLN A 38 7.63 5.17 -8.54
N SER A 39 8.14 5.74 -7.44
CA SER A 39 8.65 7.11 -7.46
C SER A 39 9.89 7.24 -8.34
N LEU A 40 10.77 6.23 -8.35
CA LEU A 40 11.90 6.17 -9.28
C LEU A 40 11.44 6.14 -10.74
N TYR A 41 10.46 5.30 -11.08
CA TYR A 41 9.93 5.25 -12.46
C TYR A 41 9.30 6.57 -12.89
N LEU A 42 8.47 7.17 -12.03
CA LEU A 42 7.84 8.46 -12.31
C LEU A 42 8.86 9.59 -12.45
N LEU A 43 9.91 9.58 -11.63
CA LEU A 43 10.99 10.56 -11.72
C LEU A 43 11.79 10.41 -13.01
N LEU A 44 12.20 9.19 -13.36
CA LEU A 44 12.94 8.93 -14.60
C LEU A 44 12.14 9.32 -15.84
N ASP A 45 10.83 9.03 -15.85
CA ASP A 45 9.92 9.44 -16.92
C ASP A 45 9.78 10.96 -17.03
N SER A 46 9.65 11.65 -15.87
CA SER A 46 9.57 13.11 -15.81
C SER A 46 10.87 13.78 -16.29
N LEU A 47 12.03 13.20 -16.01
CA LEU A 47 13.33 13.69 -16.50
C LEU A 47 13.57 13.37 -17.99
N GLY A 48 12.99 12.29 -18.49
CA GLY A 48 13.13 11.83 -19.88
C GLY A 48 12.30 12.62 -20.90
N GLY A 49 11.54 13.63 -20.47
CA GLY A 49 10.67 14.42 -21.34
C GLY A 49 9.39 13.71 -21.73
N GLY A 50 8.82 12.90 -20.82
CA GLY A 50 7.51 12.27 -21.00
C GLY A 50 6.43 13.29 -21.40
N LYS A 51 5.45 12.83 -22.18
CA LYS A 51 4.40 13.69 -22.76
C LYS A 51 3.52 14.37 -21.68
N ASP A 52 3.32 13.67 -20.56
CA ASP A 52 2.58 14.15 -19.39
C ASP A 52 3.39 13.76 -18.12
N PRO A 53 4.40 14.56 -17.73
CA PRO A 53 5.29 14.20 -16.64
C PRO A 53 4.55 14.17 -15.31
N ALA A 54 4.84 13.17 -14.48
CA ALA A 54 4.24 13.05 -13.16
C ALA A 54 4.76 14.12 -12.17
N PHE A 55 5.95 14.67 -12.44
CA PHE A 55 6.57 15.74 -11.65
C PHE A 55 7.05 16.86 -12.57
N GLU A 56 6.51 18.06 -12.38
CA GLU A 56 6.94 19.25 -13.10
C GLU A 56 8.07 19.98 -12.35
N ALA A 57 9.02 20.54 -13.10
CA ALA A 57 10.14 21.26 -12.52
C ALA A 57 9.65 22.56 -11.85
N GLY A 58 10.02 22.76 -10.58
CA GLY A 58 9.63 23.94 -9.80
C GLY A 58 8.32 23.79 -9.03
N GLU A 59 7.57 22.70 -9.24
CA GLU A 59 6.39 22.37 -8.46
C GLU A 59 6.72 21.36 -7.35
N SER A 60 6.11 21.55 -6.17
CA SER A 60 6.26 20.59 -5.07
C SER A 60 5.19 19.49 -5.19
N PRO A 61 5.56 18.20 -5.20
CA PRO A 61 4.66 17.09 -5.56
C PRO A 61 3.74 16.66 -4.40
N TRP A 62 3.08 17.61 -3.76
CA TRP A 62 2.17 17.35 -2.63
C TRP A 62 1.00 16.47 -3.02
N SER A 63 0.44 16.65 -4.22
CA SER A 63 -0.66 15.84 -4.75
C SER A 63 -0.31 14.35 -4.73
N TYR A 64 0.84 13.98 -5.28
CA TYR A 64 1.35 12.61 -5.25
C TYR A 64 1.57 12.11 -3.82
N GLY A 65 2.19 12.92 -2.96
CA GLY A 65 2.44 12.56 -1.56
C GLY A 65 1.16 12.28 -0.78
N VAL A 66 0.13 13.12 -0.95
CA VAL A 66 -1.18 12.96 -0.31
C VAL A 66 -1.89 11.70 -0.81
N VAL A 67 -1.89 11.46 -2.12
CA VAL A 67 -2.51 10.25 -2.70
C VAL A 67 -1.80 8.99 -2.22
N ALA A 68 -0.46 8.99 -2.19
CA ALA A 68 0.32 7.88 -1.65
C ALA A 68 -0.01 7.65 -0.17
N LEU A 69 -0.04 8.70 0.65
CA LEU A 69 -0.40 8.57 2.06
C LEU A 69 -1.82 7.98 2.26
N ALA A 70 -2.79 8.44 1.47
CA ALA A 70 -4.15 7.93 1.51
C ALA A 70 -4.22 6.42 1.20
N ILE A 71 -3.51 5.96 0.16
CA ILE A 71 -3.44 4.54 -0.21
C ILE A 71 -2.79 3.72 0.91
N PHE A 72 -1.73 4.25 1.53
CA PHE A 72 -1.05 3.60 2.65
C PHE A 72 -1.98 3.38 3.85
N LEU A 73 -2.72 4.41 4.25
CA LEU A 73 -3.68 4.32 5.36
C LEU A 73 -4.84 3.39 5.03
N ALA A 74 -5.35 3.44 3.79
CA ALA A 74 -6.39 2.54 3.32
C ALA A 74 -5.94 1.07 3.41
N GLY A 75 -4.69 0.78 3.05
CA GLY A 75 -4.17 -0.57 3.16
C GLY A 75 -4.11 -1.10 4.60
N PHE A 76 -3.74 -0.27 5.59
CA PHE A 76 -3.82 -0.70 6.99
C PHE A 76 -5.26 -1.02 7.43
N ALA A 77 -6.25 -0.26 6.95
CA ALA A 77 -7.65 -0.59 7.21
C ALA A 77 -8.01 -1.96 6.62
N VAL A 78 -7.57 -2.26 5.40
CA VAL A 78 -7.78 -3.55 4.74
C VAL A 78 -7.06 -4.70 5.45
N VAL A 79 -5.84 -4.49 5.94
CA VAL A 79 -5.13 -5.46 6.81
C VAL A 79 -5.97 -5.75 8.07
N GLY A 80 -6.50 -4.70 8.70
CA GLY A 80 -7.39 -4.82 9.85
C GLY A 80 -8.65 -5.64 9.55
N LEU A 81 -9.28 -5.41 8.39
CA LEU A 81 -10.43 -6.17 7.92
C LEU A 81 -10.08 -7.65 7.71
N GLY A 82 -8.94 -7.97 7.10
CA GLY A 82 -8.48 -9.35 6.92
C GLY A 82 -8.34 -10.09 8.26
N HIS A 83 -7.75 -9.43 9.25
CA HIS A 83 -7.62 -9.98 10.61
C HIS A 83 -8.99 -10.18 11.28
N TRP A 84 -9.91 -9.22 11.12
CA TRP A 84 -11.26 -9.32 11.67
C TRP A 84 -12.05 -10.49 11.07
N VAL A 85 -11.99 -10.67 9.75
CA VAL A 85 -12.63 -11.80 9.05
C VAL A 85 -12.08 -13.13 9.57
N ARG A 86 -10.75 -13.24 9.75
CA ARG A 86 -10.11 -14.44 10.31
C ARG A 86 -10.65 -14.78 11.70
N VAL A 87 -10.66 -13.79 12.62
CA VAL A 87 -11.14 -13.99 13.99
C VAL A 87 -12.59 -14.46 14.00
N ARG A 88 -13.47 -13.83 13.20
CA ARG A 88 -14.87 -14.23 13.10
C ARG A 88 -15.04 -15.67 12.61
N ARG A 89 -14.26 -16.08 11.61
CA ARG A 89 -14.28 -17.46 11.10
C ARG A 89 -13.76 -18.47 12.12
N THR A 90 -12.73 -18.13 12.88
CA THR A 90 -12.20 -19.01 13.94
C THR A 90 -13.21 -19.20 15.06
N VAL A 91 -13.90 -18.14 15.49
CA VAL A 91 -14.94 -18.22 16.53
C VAL A 91 -16.13 -19.05 16.04
N ALA A 92 -16.60 -18.81 14.80
CA ALA A 92 -17.71 -19.55 14.22
C ALA A 92 -17.42 -21.05 13.99
N ALA A 93 -16.15 -21.45 13.85
CA ALA A 93 -15.76 -22.84 13.66
C ALA A 93 -15.66 -23.64 14.98
N ILE A 94 -15.70 -22.98 16.13
CA ILE A 94 -15.57 -23.59 17.47
C ILE A 94 -16.93 -23.63 18.19
N ALA A 95 -17.91 -22.84 17.74
CA ALA A 95 -19.30 -22.83 18.21
C ALA A 95 -20.13 -23.93 17.53
#